data_AF-A0A9C9W227-F1
#
_entry.id   AF-A0A9C9W227-F1
#
_cell.length_a   1.000
_cell.length_b   1.000
_cell.length_c   1.000
_cell.angle_alpha   90.00
_cell.angle_beta   90.00
_cell.angle_gamma   90.00
#
_symmetry.space_group_name_H-M   'P 1'
#
loop_
_entity.id
_entity.type
_entity.pdbx_description
1 polymer ?
#
loop_
_entity_poly.entity_id
_entity_poly.type
_entity_poly.pdbx_seq_one_letter_code
_entity_poly.pdbx_strand_id
1 'polypeptide(L)' 'RKAAIRQPLHISEAWSRDRHLYRVRIGPLPSVESADRLTRLLTDQGIASPRVVVD' A
#
# COMPACT_ATOMS: atom_id res chain seq x y z
N ARG A 1 -6.17 -6.70 19.80
CA ARG A 1 -4.73 -6.42 19.56
C ARG A 1 -4.65 -5.65 18.24
N LYS A 2 -3.91 -4.53 18.14
CA LYS A 2 -3.69 -3.90 16.81
C LYS A 2 -2.80 -4.81 15.96
N ALA A 3 -3.13 -4.97 14.68
CA ALA A 3 -2.30 -5.68 13.73
C ALA A 3 -1.19 -4.73 13.23
N ALA A 4 0.07 -5.15 13.30
CA ALA A 4 1.20 -4.37 12.85
C ALA A 4 1.56 -4.72 11.40
N ILE A 5 1.67 -3.71 10.54
CA ILE A 5 2.28 -3.86 9.21
C ILE A 5 3.78 -4.18 9.43
N ARG A 6 4.29 -5.23 8.80
CA ARG A 6 5.66 -5.73 8.97
C ARG A 6 6.50 -5.66 7.68
N GLN A 7 5.86 -5.36 6.57
CA GLN A 7 6.47 -5.27 5.25
C GLN A 7 7.14 -3.89 5.06
N PRO A 8 8.21 -3.78 4.27
CA PRO A 8 8.86 -2.51 4.00
C PRO A 8 7.89 -1.48 3.42
N LEU A 9 7.81 -0.32 4.08
CA LEU A 9 7.13 0.87 3.57
C LEU A 9 8.16 1.76 2.90
N HIS A 10 7.88 2.17 1.66
CA HIS A 10 8.74 3.08 0.90
C HIS A 10 7.90 4.10 0.12
N ILE A 11 8.51 5.23 -0.23
CA ILE A 11 7.89 6.25 -1.07
C ILE A 11 8.44 6.09 -2.49
N SER A 12 7.53 5.90 -3.44
CA SER A 12 7.79 5.87 -4.88
C SER A 12 7.40 7.21 -5.47
N GLU A 13 8.39 7.96 -5.91
CA GLU A 13 8.25 9.15 -6.75
C GLU A 13 7.71 8.76 -8.14
N ALA A 14 6.84 9.58 -8.72
CA ALA A 14 6.28 9.37 -10.06
C ALA A 14 5.75 10.69 -10.66
N TRP A 15 5.77 10.81 -11.99
CA TRP A 15 5.09 11.87 -12.73
C TRP A 15 3.78 11.36 -13.34
N SER A 16 2.71 12.15 -13.33
CA SER A 16 1.44 11.78 -13.98
C SER A 16 0.60 13.00 -14.32
N ARG A 17 0.31 13.19 -15.63
CA ARG A 17 -0.41 14.36 -16.16
C ARG A 17 0.17 15.67 -15.60
N ASP A 18 1.47 15.85 -15.86
CA ASP A 18 2.27 17.03 -15.52
C ASP A 18 2.31 17.41 -14.03
N ARG A 19 1.89 16.49 -13.16
CA ARG A 19 1.98 16.62 -11.71
C ARG A 19 2.95 15.60 -11.13
N HIS A 20 3.76 16.07 -10.19
CA HIS A 20 4.64 15.23 -9.39
C HIS A 20 3.81 14.54 -8.28
N LEU A 21 4.03 13.24 -8.09
CA LEU A 21 3.26 12.41 -7.15
C LEU A 21 4.20 11.56 -6.29
N TYR A 22 3.96 11.59 -4.98
CA TYR A 22 4.59 10.68 -4.02
C TYR A 22 3.61 9.57 -3.66
N ARG A 23 3.95 8.32 -3.98
CA ARG A 23 3.12 7.14 -3.75
C ARG A 23 3.71 6.31 -2.62
N VAL A 24 2.99 6.16 -1.51
CA VAL A 24 3.37 5.19 -0.48
C VAL A 24 3.12 3.78 -1.01
N ARG A 25 4.16 2.96 -1.07
CA ARG A 25 4.13 1.53 -1.43
C ARG A 25 4.48 0.70 -0.19
N ILE A 26 3.85 -0.46 -0.04
CA ILE A 26 4.11 -1.41 1.06
C ILE A 26 4.33 -2.79 0.44
N GLY A 27 5.53 -3.35 0.57
CA GLY A 27 5.87 -4.62 -0.05
C GLY A 27 7.39 -4.89 -0.12
N PRO A 28 7.81 -5.97 -0.80
CA PRO A 28 6.98 -6.92 -1.57
C PRO A 28 6.01 -7.72 -0.70
N LEU A 29 4.93 -8.22 -1.31
CA LEU A 29 3.89 -9.00 -0.65
C LEU A 29 3.93 -10.45 -1.18
N PRO A 30 3.96 -11.49 -0.32
CA PRO A 30 4.19 -12.87 -0.74
C PRO A 30 3.00 -13.54 -1.45
N SER A 31 1.79 -12.97 -1.36
CA SER A 31 0.60 -13.48 -2.05
C SER A 31 -0.50 -12.42 -2.18
N VAL A 32 -1.42 -12.62 -3.14
CA VAL A 32 -2.64 -11.81 -3.29
C VAL A 32 -3.44 -11.77 -1.97
N GLU A 33 -3.61 -12.92 -1.31
CA GLU A 33 -4.31 -13.03 -0.03
C GLU A 33 -3.64 -12.21 1.10
N SER A 34 -2.31 -12.01 1.05
CA SER A 34 -1.61 -11.10 1.96
C SER A 34 -1.89 -9.62 1.65
N ALA A 35 -2.08 -9.27 0.37
CA ALA A 35 -2.50 -7.94 -0.05
C ALA A 35 -3.97 -7.66 0.31
N ASP A 36 -4.87 -8.64 0.21
CA ASP A 36 -6.28 -8.50 0.61
C ASP A 36 -6.45 -8.32 2.13
N ARG A 37 -5.59 -8.96 2.93
CA ARG A 37 -5.53 -8.71 4.38
C ARG A 37 -5.00 -7.31 4.69
N LEU A 38 -3.96 -6.85 4.00
CA LEU A 38 -3.38 -5.53 4.20
C LEU A 38 -4.34 -4.41 3.76
N THR A 39 -5.00 -4.57 2.62
CA THR A 39 -6.02 -3.66 2.07
C THR A 39 -7.16 -3.44 3.08
N ARG A 40 -7.64 -4.52 3.72
CA ARG A 40 -8.62 -4.43 4.81
C ARG A 40 -8.07 -3.71 6.04
N LEU A 41 -6.90 -4.12 6.55
CA LEU A 41 -6.24 -3.50 7.71
C LEU A 41 -6.06 -1.98 7.53
N LEU A 42 -5.64 -1.53 6.34
CA LEU A 42 -5.50 -0.10 6.02
C LEU A 42 -6.86 0.61 6.06
N THR A 43 -7.89 0.00 5.46
CA THR A 43 -9.27 0.51 5.49
C THR A 43 -9.81 0.60 6.93
N ASP A 44 -9.56 -0.42 7.76
CA ASP A 44 -9.91 -0.47 9.19
C ASP A 44 -9.14 0.55 10.05
N GLN A 45 -8.08 1.18 9.52
CA GLN A 45 -7.39 2.33 10.13
C GLN A 45 -7.73 3.67 9.46
N GLY A 46 -8.77 3.70 8.62
CA GLY A 46 -9.26 4.92 7.95
C GLY A 46 -8.45 5.38 6.74
N ILE A 47 -7.48 4.58 6.28
CA ILE A 47 -6.71 4.87 5.07
C ILE A 47 -7.56 4.46 3.87
N ALA A 48 -8.20 5.44 3.23
CA ALA A 48 -9.15 5.23 2.15
C ALA A 48 -8.49 4.83 0.82
N SER A 49 -9.20 4.00 0.04
CA SER A 49 -8.82 3.56 -1.31
C SER A 49 -7.40 2.96 -1.51
N PRO A 50 -6.89 2.07 -0.61
CA PRO A 50 -5.68 1.31 -0.90
C PRO A 50 -5.85 0.48 -2.18
N ARG A 51 -4.78 0.35 -2.98
CA ARG A 51 -4.78 -0.41 -4.23
C ARG A 51 -3.58 -1.34 -4.30
N VAL A 52 -3.82 -2.57 -4.75
CA VAL A 52 -2.75 -3.50 -5.12
C VAL A 52 -2.15 -3.05 -6.45
N VAL A 53 -0.82 -3.10 -6.55
CA VAL A 53 -0.06 -2.85 -7.78
C VAL A 53 0.87 -4.05 -7.96
N VAL A 54 1.05 -4.47 -9.21
CA VAL A 54 2.07 -5.42 -9.65
C VAL A 54 2.99 -4.64 -10.57
N ASP A 55 4.30 -4.70 -10.32
CA ASP A 55 5.36 -4.16 -11.18
C ASP A 55 5.94 -5.30 -12.05
#